data_AF-A0A7Z9JW96-F1
#
_entry.id   AF-A0A7Z9JW96-F1
#
_cell.length_a   1.000
_cell.length_b   1.000
_cell.length_c   1.000
_cell.angle_alpha   90.00
_cell.angle_beta   90.00
_cell.angle_gamma   90.00
#
_symmetry.space_group_name_H-M   'P 1'
#
loop_
_entity.id
_entity.type
_entity.pdbx_description
1 polymer ?
#
loop_
_entity_poly.entity_id
_entity_poly.type
_entity_poly.pdbx_seq_one_letter_code
_entity_poly.pdbx_strand_id
1 'polypeptide(L)'
;MQQLIKWFIFTLIFIIPVIGQNKKKESKPLTSKKTNKLEFSNDQNTQDYLDMLETAFYRVRASYVDSINESEIIKAGIKGMMKPLDPYTRFLSGSSKDRLDMLRTGKYGGVGIQIGLRRDTLTVLTPFEDSPAYTEG
;
A
#
# COMPACT_ATOMS: atom_id res chain seq x y z
N MET A 1 -4.37 -31.60 55.66
CA MET A 1 -3.96 -30.98 54.37
C MET A 1 -4.32 -29.47 54.27
N GLN A 2 -4.32 -28.69 55.38
CA GLN A 2 -4.66 -27.26 55.34
C GLN A 2 -3.62 -26.31 55.98
N GLN A 3 -2.51 -26.85 56.49
CA GLN A 3 -1.46 -26.03 57.14
C GLN A 3 -0.29 -25.65 56.20
N LEU A 4 -0.21 -26.24 54.99
CA LEU A 4 0.85 -25.92 54.01
C LEU A 4 0.55 -24.67 53.15
N ILE A 5 -0.73 -24.35 52.93
CA ILE A 5 -1.13 -23.22 52.05
C ILE A 5 -1.07 -21.87 52.77
N LYS A 6 -1.22 -21.86 54.10
CA LYS A 6 -1.12 -20.64 54.92
C LYS A 6 0.30 -20.08 55.01
N TRP A 7 1.33 -20.90 54.84
CA TRP A 7 2.73 -20.46 54.92
C TRP A 7 3.22 -19.80 53.62
N PHE A 8 2.63 -20.17 52.47
CA PHE A 8 2.99 -19.61 51.16
C PHE A 8 2.47 -18.18 50.91
N ILE A 9 1.36 -17.79 51.54
CA ILE A 9 0.83 -16.43 51.42
C ILE A 9 1.64 -15.43 52.27
N PHE A 10 2.28 -15.91 53.33
CA PHE A 10 3.04 -15.06 54.26
C PHE A 10 4.44 -14.69 53.74
N THR A 11 4.98 -15.41 52.75
CA THR A 11 6.29 -15.13 52.14
C THR A 11 6.22 -14.26 50.87
N LEU A 12 5.01 -14.02 50.33
CA LEU A 12 4.84 -13.26 49.08
C LEU A 12 4.73 -11.73 49.27
N ILE A 13 4.64 -11.24 50.51
CA ILE A 13 4.41 -9.81 50.80
C ILE A 13 5.69 -9.01 51.15
N PHE A 14 6.87 -9.63 51.18
CA PHE A 14 8.07 -8.99 51.76
C PHE A 14 9.23 -8.65 50.81
N ILE A 15 9.04 -8.58 49.48
CA ILE A 15 10.13 -8.14 48.58
C ILE A 15 9.61 -7.29 47.42
N ILE A 16 9.27 -6.03 47.67
CA ILE A 16 9.58 -4.93 46.74
C ILE A 16 10.01 -3.71 47.56
N PRO A 17 11.31 -3.48 47.78
CA PRO A 17 11.75 -2.18 48.28
C PRO A 17 11.66 -1.18 47.12
N VAL A 18 10.72 -0.26 47.29
CA VAL A 18 10.76 1.09 46.73
C VAL A 18 12.08 1.73 47.15
N ILE A 19 12.95 2.14 46.22
CA ILE A 19 13.96 3.21 46.38
C ILE A 19 14.66 3.45 45.04
N GLY A 20 14.73 4.72 44.62
CA GLY A 20 15.78 5.18 43.71
C GLY A 20 15.37 5.86 42.40
N GLN A 21 14.61 6.96 42.46
CA GLN A 21 14.63 7.97 41.39
C GLN A 21 15.95 8.74 41.45
N ASN A 22 16.84 8.55 40.48
CA ASN A 22 17.94 9.49 40.23
C ASN A 22 17.89 9.94 38.76
N LYS A 23 17.28 11.12 38.53
CA LYS A 23 17.23 11.78 37.22
C LYS A 23 18.32 12.84 37.15
N LYS A 24 19.44 12.54 36.47
CA LYS A 24 20.28 13.58 35.84
C LYS A 24 19.60 14.06 34.56
N LYS A 25 19.47 15.38 34.44
CA LYS A 25 18.94 16.14 33.30
C LYS A 25 20.00 16.31 32.19
N GLU A 26 19.47 16.50 30.98
CA GLU A 26 20.07 17.04 29.73
C GLU A 26 20.88 16.04 28.90
N SER A 27 20.48 15.72 27.65
CA SER A 27 20.09 16.61 26.54
C SER A 27 18.71 16.29 25.91
N LYS A 28 18.09 17.30 25.27
CA LYS A 28 16.81 17.20 24.56
C LYS A 28 16.93 16.23 23.37
N PRO A 29 16.10 15.18 23.24
CA PRO A 29 16.06 14.39 22.01
C PRO A 29 15.26 15.14 20.95
N LEU A 30 15.88 15.36 19.79
CA LEU A 30 15.15 15.55 18.54
C LEU A 30 14.18 14.38 18.42
N THR A 31 12.89 14.69 18.33
CA THR A 31 11.82 13.72 18.07
C THR A 31 12.05 13.09 16.70
N SER A 32 12.87 12.04 16.66
CA SER A 32 12.98 11.13 15.53
C SER A 32 11.63 10.41 15.43
N LYS A 33 10.80 10.92 14.53
CA LYS A 33 9.58 10.27 14.07
C LYS A 33 9.96 8.83 13.74
N LYS A 34 9.49 7.88 14.54
CA LYS A 34 9.65 6.43 14.36
C LYS A 34 9.07 6.07 12.99
N THR A 35 9.88 6.11 11.94
CA THR A 35 9.55 5.53 10.65
C THR A 35 9.50 4.04 10.89
N ASN A 36 8.31 3.45 10.82
CA ASN A 36 8.12 2.00 10.91
C ASN A 36 8.87 1.38 9.71
N LYS A 37 10.15 1.07 9.90
CA LYS A 37 10.91 0.26 8.96
C LYS A 37 10.27 -1.12 9.02
N LEU A 38 9.49 -1.46 8.01
CA LEU A 38 8.89 -2.79 7.88
C LEU A 38 10.04 -3.78 7.74
N GLU A 39 10.25 -4.61 8.76
CA GLU A 39 11.10 -5.79 8.66
C GLU A 39 10.28 -6.93 8.06
N PHE A 40 10.64 -7.36 6.86
CA PHE A 40 10.04 -8.52 6.20
C PHE A 40 10.69 -9.80 6.77
N SER A 41 10.32 -10.19 7.99
CA SER A 41 10.73 -11.47 8.56
C SER A 41 9.78 -12.58 8.07
N ASN A 42 10.29 -13.50 7.24
CA ASN A 42 9.53 -14.64 6.71
C ASN A 42 9.66 -15.87 7.63
N ASP A 43 9.15 -15.77 8.86
CA ASP A 43 9.19 -16.88 9.84
C ASP A 43 7.78 -17.42 10.17
N GLN A 44 6.78 -16.98 9.41
CA GLN A 44 5.37 -17.30 9.64
C GLN A 44 4.79 -18.15 8.52
N ASN A 45 3.77 -18.95 8.84
CA ASN A 45 3.04 -19.75 7.86
C ASN A 45 2.28 -18.83 6.89
N THR A 46 2.88 -18.56 5.72
CA THR A 46 2.30 -17.71 4.68
C THR A 46 0.90 -18.19 4.25
N GLN A 47 0.64 -19.49 4.32
CA GLN A 47 -0.65 -20.07 3.94
C GLN A 47 -1.77 -19.59 4.85
N ASP A 48 -1.56 -19.54 6.17
CA ASP A 48 -2.59 -19.10 7.12
C ASP A 48 -3.03 -17.64 6.85
N TYR A 49 -2.10 -16.78 6.40
CA TYR A 49 -2.42 -15.40 6.03
C TYR A 49 -3.16 -15.28 4.69
N LEU A 50 -2.85 -16.16 3.73
CA LEU A 50 -3.59 -16.22 2.46
C LEU A 50 -5.03 -16.69 2.72
N ASP A 51 -5.20 -17.73 3.53
CA ASP A 51 -6.52 -18.24 3.95
C ASP A 51 -7.32 -17.17 4.69
N MET A 52 -6.67 -16.39 5.55
CA MET A 52 -7.31 -15.26 6.25
C MET A 52 -7.78 -14.17 5.27
N LEU A 53 -6.98 -13.84 4.25
CA LEU A 53 -7.34 -12.86 3.22
C LEU A 53 -8.53 -13.36 2.40
N GLU A 54 -8.51 -14.61 1.97
CA GLU A 54 -9.59 -15.25 1.22
C GLU A 54 -10.90 -15.27 2.03
N THR A 55 -10.82 -15.66 3.30
CA THR A 55 -11.96 -15.67 4.22
C THR A 55 -12.56 -14.26 4.38
N ALA A 56 -11.71 -13.23 4.50
CA ALA A 56 -12.17 -11.85 4.61
C ALA A 56 -12.88 -11.40 3.33
N PHE A 57 -12.34 -11.72 2.15
CA PHE A 57 -12.97 -11.42 0.87
C PHE A 57 -14.36 -12.08 0.74
N TYR A 58 -14.48 -13.37 1.06
CA TYR A 58 -15.77 -14.05 1.00
C TYR A 58 -16.79 -13.53 1.99
N ARG A 59 -16.36 -13.14 3.20
CA ARG A 59 -17.25 -12.51 4.18
C ARG A 59 -17.81 -11.18 3.69
N VAL A 60 -16.96 -10.35 3.09
CA VAL A 60 -17.41 -9.08 2.47
C VAL A 60 -18.39 -9.37 1.35
N ARG A 61 -18.05 -10.31 0.45
CA ARG A 61 -18.94 -10.70 -0.65
C ARG A 61 -20.32 -11.18 -0.19
N ALA A 62 -20.38 -11.97 0.88
CA ALA A 62 -21.63 -12.56 1.35
C ALA A 62 -22.45 -11.63 2.27
N SER A 63 -21.80 -10.71 2.98
CA SER A 63 -22.43 -9.90 4.04
C SER A 63 -22.64 -8.45 3.65
N TYR A 64 -22.10 -8.01 2.51
CA TYR A 64 -22.28 -6.63 2.05
C TYR A 64 -23.70 -6.42 1.50
N VAL A 65 -24.26 -5.25 1.78
CA VAL A 65 -25.67 -4.93 1.52
C VAL A 65 -25.95 -4.79 0.02
N ASP A 66 -24.99 -4.30 -0.76
CA ASP A 66 -25.13 -4.06 -2.20
C ASP A 66 -24.37 -5.09 -3.06
N SER A 67 -24.67 -5.12 -4.36
CA SER A 67 -23.90 -5.89 -5.33
C SER A 67 -22.46 -5.36 -5.41
N ILE A 68 -21.49 -6.23 -5.13
CA ILE A 68 -20.07 -5.88 -5.21
C ILE A 68 -19.45 -6.23 -6.56
N ASN A 69 -18.55 -5.38 -7.05
CA ASN A 69 -17.66 -5.73 -8.16
C ASN A 69 -16.41 -6.42 -7.62
N GLU A 70 -16.41 -7.75 -7.68
CA GLU A 70 -15.32 -8.61 -7.19
C GLU A 70 -13.96 -8.22 -7.80
N SER A 71 -13.93 -7.90 -9.10
CA SER A 71 -12.72 -7.52 -9.81
C SER A 71 -12.11 -6.23 -9.24
N GLU A 72 -12.96 -5.26 -8.92
CA GLU A 72 -12.51 -3.97 -8.38
C GLU A 72 -11.98 -4.10 -6.95
N ILE A 73 -12.65 -4.89 -6.11
CA ILE A 73 -12.22 -5.16 -4.72
C ILE A 73 -10.86 -5.86 -4.70
N ILE A 74 -10.68 -6.90 -5.52
CA ILE A 74 -9.41 -7.64 -5.62
C ILE A 74 -8.29 -6.70 -6.10
N LYS A 75 -8.53 -5.89 -7.14
CA LYS A 75 -7.56 -4.90 -7.63
C LYS A 75 -7.22 -3.85 -6.56
N ALA A 76 -8.20 -3.40 -5.78
CA ALA A 76 -7.98 -2.47 -4.67
C ALA A 76 -7.16 -3.12 -3.54
N GLY A 77 -7.40 -4.39 -3.23
CA GLY A 77 -6.60 -5.19 -2.30
C GLY A 77 -5.14 -5.28 -2.73
N ILE A 78 -4.88 -5.64 -3.99
CA ILE A 78 -3.53 -5.69 -4.58
C ILE A 78 -2.84 -4.33 -4.49
N LYS A 79 -3.54 -3.24 -4.84
CA LYS A 79 -3.00 -1.88 -4.69
C LYS A 79 -2.69 -1.53 -3.24
N GLY A 80 -3.49 -2.02 -2.29
CA GLY A 80 -3.26 -1.87 -0.85
C GLY A 80 -1.98 -2.58 -0.38
N MET A 81 -1.74 -3.80 -0.86
CA MET A 81 -0.53 -4.58 -0.55
C MET A 81 0.77 -3.90 -1.01
N MET A 82 0.71 -3.06 -2.04
CA MET A 82 1.88 -2.36 -2.59
C MET A 82 2.25 -1.08 -1.83
N LYS A 83 1.31 -0.43 -1.13
CA LYS A 83 1.56 0.79 -0.33
C LYS A 83 2.76 0.68 0.63
N PRO A 84 2.96 -0.44 1.35
CA PRO A 84 4.10 -0.60 2.27
C PRO A 84 5.45 -0.89 1.59
N LEU A 85 5.47 -1.28 0.30
CA LEU A 85 6.71 -1.70 -0.38
C LEU A 85 7.60 -0.47 -0.68
N ASP A 86 7.17 0.35 -1.63
CA ASP A 86 7.85 1.59 -2.00
C ASP A 86 6.91 2.52 -2.83
N PRO A 87 7.26 3.82 -3.01
CA PRO A 87 6.41 4.79 -3.72
C PRO A 87 6.30 4.59 -5.25
N TYR A 88 7.19 3.79 -5.84
CA TYR A 88 7.31 3.56 -7.28
C TYR A 88 6.67 2.25 -7.73
N THR A 89 6.51 1.28 -6.83
CA THR A 89 5.82 0.02 -7.10
C THR A 89 4.33 0.27 -7.31
N ARG A 90 3.86 -0.04 -8.51
CA ARG A 90 2.45 0.12 -8.92
C ARG A 90 1.95 -1.09 -9.68
N PHE A 91 0.70 -1.46 -9.41
CA PHE A 91 -0.03 -2.47 -10.16
C PHE A 91 -0.64 -1.84 -11.41
N LEU A 92 -0.33 -2.40 -12.58
CA LEU A 92 -0.84 -1.95 -13.87
C LEU A 92 -1.87 -2.94 -14.38
N SER A 93 -3.07 -2.45 -14.72
CA SER A 93 -4.13 -3.26 -15.31
C SER A 93 -4.83 -2.51 -16.44
N GLY A 94 -5.33 -3.26 -17.43
CA GLY A 94 -6.03 -2.74 -18.61
C GLY A 94 -5.32 -1.55 -19.24
N SER A 95 -6.05 -0.44 -19.39
CA SER A 95 -5.59 0.80 -20.04
C SER A 95 -4.31 1.41 -19.46
N SER A 96 -4.00 1.16 -18.18
CA SER A 96 -2.75 1.66 -17.57
C SER A 96 -1.53 0.90 -18.09
N LYS A 97 -1.68 -0.40 -18.37
CA LYS A 97 -0.64 -1.22 -18.99
C LYS A 97 -0.45 -0.78 -20.45
N ASP A 98 -1.53 -0.64 -21.19
CA ASP A 98 -1.48 -0.24 -22.61
C ASP A 98 -0.79 1.13 -22.78
N ARG A 99 -1.07 2.07 -21.89
CA ARG A 99 -0.38 3.37 -21.84
C ARG A 99 1.11 3.23 -21.59
N LEU A 100 1.51 2.39 -20.63
CA LEU A 100 2.93 2.13 -20.39
C LEU A 100 3.59 1.44 -21.60
N ASP A 101 2.87 0.52 -22.24
CA ASP A 101 3.34 -0.18 -23.44
C ASP A 101 3.55 0.80 -24.61
N MET A 102 2.63 1.74 -24.82
CA MET A 102 2.81 2.83 -25.78
C MET A 102 4.05 3.68 -25.47
N LEU A 103 4.24 4.07 -24.20
CA LEU A 103 5.42 4.85 -23.78
C LEU A 103 6.73 4.10 -24.00
N ARG A 104 6.77 2.79 -23.72
CA ARG A 104 7.98 1.96 -23.86
C ARG A 104 8.33 1.67 -25.31
N THR A 105 7.32 1.35 -26.12
CA THR A 105 7.51 1.00 -27.53
C THR A 105 7.70 2.23 -28.41
N GLY A 106 7.37 3.42 -27.89
CA GLY A 106 7.32 4.65 -28.68
C GLY A 106 6.22 4.65 -29.74
N LYS A 107 5.36 3.63 -29.75
CA LYS A 107 4.23 3.51 -30.68
C LYS A 107 3.02 4.20 -30.06
N TYR A 108 2.96 5.51 -30.24
CA TYR A 108 1.77 6.28 -29.88
C TYR A 108 0.67 5.96 -30.89
N GLY A 109 -0.44 5.35 -30.42
CA GLY A 109 -1.62 5.17 -31.25
C GLY A 109 -2.21 6.53 -31.62
N GLY A 110 -2.15 6.90 -32.89
CA GLY A 110 -2.67 8.17 -33.39
C GLY A 110 -2.30 8.42 -34.85
N VAL A 111 -2.86 9.47 -35.43
CA VAL A 111 -2.56 9.90 -36.81
C VAL A 111 -1.29 10.76 -36.91
N GLY A 112 -0.70 11.17 -35.78
CA GLY A 112 0.53 11.96 -35.74
C GLY A 112 0.33 13.46 -35.92
N ILE A 113 -0.63 14.06 -35.19
CA ILE A 113 -0.95 15.49 -35.27
C ILE A 113 -0.68 16.19 -33.95
N GLN A 114 -0.04 17.36 -33.99
CA GLN A 114 0.03 18.29 -32.87
C GLN A 114 -1.20 19.21 -32.88
N ILE A 115 -2.01 19.16 -31.82
CA ILE A 115 -3.19 20.01 -31.64
C ILE A 115 -2.93 21.07 -30.58
N GLY A 116 -3.54 22.24 -30.75
CA GLY A 116 -3.48 23.35 -29.80
C GLY A 116 -4.77 24.15 -29.79
N LEU A 117 -5.02 24.87 -28.70
CA LEU A 117 -6.13 25.81 -28.61
C LEU A 117 -5.69 27.17 -29.13
N ARG A 118 -6.37 27.69 -30.16
CA ARG A 118 -6.18 29.05 -30.65
C ARG A 118 -7.52 29.76 -30.64
N ARG A 119 -7.63 30.86 -29.89
CA ARG A 119 -8.88 31.64 -29.74
C ARG A 119 -10.08 30.74 -29.36
N ASP A 120 -9.87 29.89 -28.36
CA ASP A 120 -10.88 28.92 -27.87
C ASP A 120 -11.35 27.88 -28.90
N THR A 121 -10.65 27.76 -30.03
CA THR A 121 -10.94 26.76 -31.06
C THR A 121 -9.81 25.72 -31.09
N LEU A 122 -10.18 24.44 -31.02
CA LEU A 122 -9.23 23.33 -31.20
C LEU A 122 -8.70 23.37 -32.64
N THR A 123 -7.39 23.57 -32.79
CA THR A 123 -6.74 23.78 -34.08
C THR A 123 -5.58 22.81 -34.25
N VAL A 124 -5.42 22.27 -35.46
CA VAL A 124 -4.22 21.51 -35.84
C VAL A 124 -3.07 22.49 -36.03
N LEU A 125 -1.99 22.30 -35.26
CA LEU A 125 -0.79 23.12 -35.38
C LEU A 125 0.10 22.59 -36.50
N THR A 126 0.53 21.33 -36.39
CA THR A 126 1.45 20.69 -37.34
C THR A 126 1.29 19.16 -37.30
N PRO A 127 1.23 18.46 -38.45
CA PRO A 127 1.46 17.02 -38.48
C PRO A 127 2.96 16.71 -38.28
N PHE A 128 3.28 15.54 -37.72
CA PHE A 128 4.66 15.06 -37.66
C PHE A 128 5.11 14.51 -39.01
N GLU A 129 6.35 14.77 -39.41
CA GLU A 129 6.96 14.16 -40.61
C GLU A 129 6.87 12.62 -40.52
N ASP A 130 6.62 11.97 -41.67
CA ASP A 130 6.42 10.52 -41.80
C ASP A 130 5.23 9.92 -41.03
N SER A 131 4.30 10.76 -40.53
CA SER A 131 3.06 10.30 -39.91
C SER A 131 1.92 10.11 -40.93
N PRO A 132 0.89 9.28 -40.63
CA PRO A 132 -0.28 9.15 -41.48
C PRO A 132 -0.95 10.49 -41.81
N ALA A 133 -1.03 11.42 -40.86
CA ALA A 133 -1.60 12.74 -41.08
C ALA A 133 -0.77 13.59 -42.06
N TYR A 134 0.55 13.42 -42.11
CA TYR A 134 1.39 14.12 -43.08
C TYR A 134 1.19 13.59 -44.50
N THR A 135 1.05 12.27 -44.64
CA THR A 135 0.85 11.62 -45.94
C THR A 135 -0.52 11.93 -46.55
N GLU A 136 -1.57 11.98 -45.72
CA GLU A 136 -2.95 12.18 -46.16
C GLU A 136 -3.37 13.66 -46.29
N GLY A 137 -2.57 14.59 -45.74
CA GLY A 137 -2.78 16.05 -45.85
C GLY A 137 -3.50 16.69 -44.66
#